data_AF-A0A7C9A7M4-F1
#
_entry.id   AF-A0A7C9A7M4-F1
#
_cell.length_a   1.000
_cell.length_b   1.000
_cell.length_c   1.000
_cell.angle_alpha   90.00
_cell.angle_beta   90.00
_cell.angle_gamma   90.00
#
_symmetry.space_group_name_H-M   'P 1'
#
loop_
_entity.id
_entity.type
_entity.pdbx_description
1 polymer ?
#
loop_
_entity_poly.entity_id
_entity_poly.type
_entity_poly.pdbx_seq_one_letter_code
_entity_poly.pdbx_strand_id
1 'polypeptide(L)'
;AVHVLCCLKERTMESKCRLFESFGWDQSHVVNLFRRNPYCLALGERNIKAKLNLFMNELGYDPDHLVAFHLLLCYSLEKRVMPRYLVFQLLIEKGLIKR
;
A
#
# COMPACT_ATOMS: atom_id res chain seq x y z
N ALA A 1 9.94 -2.88 13.49
CA ALA A 1 8.88 -3.86 13.83
C ALA A 1 8.48 -3.75 15.31
N VAL A 2 9.41 -3.97 16.24
CA VAL A 2 9.15 -3.90 17.69
C VAL A 2 8.44 -2.61 18.13
N HIS A 3 8.94 -1.44 17.72
CA HIS A 3 8.29 -0.16 18.05
C HIS A 3 6.81 -0.10 17.61
N VAL A 4 6.50 -0.55 16.40
CA VAL A 4 5.12 -0.55 15.88
C VAL A 4 4.23 -1.48 16.69
N LEU A 5 4.73 -2.68 17.06
CA LEU A 5 3.98 -3.62 17.90
C LEU A 5 3.74 -3.06 19.32
N CYS A 6 4.75 -2.42 19.92
CA CYS A 6 4.60 -1.84 21.26
C CYS A 6 3.65 -0.64 21.30
N CYS A 7 3.50 0.09 20.19
CA CYS A 7 2.68 1.31 20.13
C CYS A 7 1.24 1.06 19.64
N LEU A 8 0.94 -0.12 19.10
CA LEU A 8 -0.40 -0.45 18.59
C LEU A 8 -1.15 -1.32 19.59
N LYS A 9 -2.40 -0.94 19.86
CA LYS A 9 -3.34 -1.82 20.57
C LYS A 9 -3.71 -2.98 19.67
N GLU A 10 -3.88 -4.17 20.25
CA GLU A 10 -4.28 -5.39 19.52
C GLU A 10 -5.51 -5.18 18.65
N ARG A 11 -6.58 -4.59 19.20
CA ARG A 11 -7.80 -4.22 18.45
C ARG A 11 -7.54 -3.34 17.22
N THR A 12 -6.55 -2.45 17.30
CA THR A 12 -6.20 -1.54 16.20
C THR A 12 -5.40 -2.28 15.13
N MET A 13 -4.56 -3.23 15.54
CA MET A 13 -3.85 -4.11 14.61
C MET A 13 -4.84 -5.02 13.88
N GLU A 14 -5.76 -5.65 14.61
CA GLU A 14 -6.80 -6.51 14.03
C GLU A 14 -7.69 -5.76 13.04
N SER A 15 -8.16 -4.56 13.40
CA SER A 15 -8.95 -3.71 12.50
C SER A 15 -8.21 -3.39 11.19
N LYS A 16 -6.90 -3.09 11.27
CA LYS A 16 -6.07 -2.87 10.08
C LYS A 16 -5.89 -4.14 9.25
N CYS A 17 -5.70 -5.30 9.88
CA CYS A 17 -5.64 -6.57 9.16
C CYS A 17 -6.94 -6.86 8.40
N ARG A 18 -8.10 -6.69 9.05
CA ARG A 18 -9.42 -6.83 8.41
C ARG A 18 -9.62 -5.84 7.25
N LEU A 19 -9.07 -4.64 7.37
CA LEU A 19 -9.05 -3.69 6.26
C LEU A 19 -8.27 -4.25 5.06
N PHE A 20 -7.07 -4.80 5.25
CA PHE A 20 -6.36 -5.47 4.13
C PHE A 20 -7.16 -6.64 3.56
N GLU A 21 -7.77 -7.47 4.41
CA GLU A 21 -8.62 -8.59 3.98
C GLU A 21 -9.80 -8.14 3.11
N SER A 22 -10.42 -6.99 3.41
CA SER A 22 -11.49 -6.42 2.58
C SER A 22 -11.05 -6.02 1.17
N PHE A 23 -9.74 -5.93 0.92
CA PHE A 23 -9.13 -5.70 -0.39
C PHE A 23 -8.56 -6.99 -1.00
N GLY A 24 -8.93 -8.17 -0.48
CA GLY A 24 -8.53 -9.46 -1.03
C GLY A 24 -7.14 -9.94 -0.58
N TRP A 25 -6.56 -9.33 0.46
CA TRP A 25 -5.33 -9.83 1.07
C TRP A 25 -5.64 -11.01 1.98
N ASP A 26 -4.80 -12.04 1.96
CA ASP A 26 -4.81 -13.04 3.03
C ASP A 26 -3.84 -12.65 4.17
N GLN A 27 -3.89 -13.41 5.26
CA GLN A 27 -3.01 -13.17 6.41
C GLN A 27 -1.53 -13.30 6.07
N SER A 28 -1.16 -14.19 5.14
CA SER A 28 0.24 -14.41 4.76
C SER A 28 0.82 -13.18 4.05
N HIS A 29 0.03 -12.53 3.18
CA HIS A 29 0.41 -11.27 2.55
C HIS A 29 0.63 -10.17 3.60
N VAL A 30 -0.29 -10.02 4.57
CA VAL A 30 -0.17 -8.99 5.62
C VAL A 30 1.06 -9.23 6.49
N VAL A 31 1.31 -10.48 6.90
CA VAL A 31 2.51 -10.85 7.68
C VAL A 31 3.79 -10.58 6.89
N ASN A 32 3.81 -10.92 5.61
CA ASN A 32 4.98 -10.68 4.74
C ASN A 32 5.23 -9.17 4.55
N LEU A 33 4.18 -8.41 4.26
CA LEU A 33 4.25 -6.95 4.17
C LEU A 33 4.78 -6.34 5.47
N PHE A 34 4.27 -6.77 6.62
CA PHE A 34 4.71 -6.28 7.92
C PHE A 34 6.18 -6.61 8.21
N ARG A 35 6.64 -7.83 7.87
CA ARG A 35 8.05 -8.22 8.00
C ARG A 35 8.98 -7.33 7.18
N ARG A 36 8.60 -7.06 5.92
CA ARG A 36 9.39 -6.23 5.00
C ARG A 36 9.29 -4.74 5.34
N ASN A 37 8.14 -4.31 5.82
CA ASN A 37 7.84 -2.91 6.08
C ASN A 37 6.86 -2.73 7.25
N PRO A 38 7.35 -2.71 8.49
CA PRO A 38 6.48 -2.58 9.66
C PRO A 38 5.68 -1.27 9.70
N TYR A 39 6.13 -0.22 9.00
CA TYR A 39 5.44 1.06 8.94
C TYR A 39 4.10 0.97 8.21
N CYS A 40 3.83 -0.09 7.43
CA CYS A 40 2.53 -0.28 6.78
C CYS A 40 1.37 -0.29 7.79
N LEU A 41 1.59 -0.86 8.98
CA LEU A 41 0.61 -0.88 10.07
C LEU A 41 0.72 0.33 11.00
N ALA A 42 1.77 1.14 10.90
CA ALA A 42 1.87 2.40 11.63
C ALA A 42 0.97 3.50 11.02
N LEU A 43 0.63 3.39 9.74
CA LEU A 43 -0.30 4.31 9.06
C LEU A 43 -1.71 4.24 9.67
N GLY A 44 -2.42 5.37 9.65
CA GLY A 44 -3.85 5.40 9.99
C GLY A 44 -4.69 4.65 8.94
N GLU A 45 -5.81 4.06 9.36
CA GLU A 45 -6.69 3.26 8.47
C GLU A 45 -7.18 4.04 7.25
N ARG A 46 -7.51 5.32 7.40
CA ARG A 46 -7.88 6.20 6.28
C ARG A 46 -6.77 6.28 5.22
N ASN A 47 -5.52 6.33 5.67
CA ASN A 47 -4.36 6.41 4.80
C ASN A 47 -4.11 5.07 4.10
N ILE A 48 -4.20 3.96 4.85
CA ILE A 48 -4.11 2.60 4.29
C ILE A 48 -5.18 2.39 3.22
N LYS A 49 -6.44 2.70 3.53
CA LYS A 49 -7.57 2.56 2.60
C LYS A 49 -7.37 3.39 1.33
N ALA A 50 -6.93 4.64 1.44
CA ALA A 50 -6.66 5.49 0.29
C ALA A 50 -5.57 4.90 -0.62
N LYS A 51 -4.52 4.33 -0.03
CA LYS A 51 -3.44 3.66 -0.78
C LYS A 51 -3.93 2.40 -1.48
N LEU A 52 -4.67 1.55 -0.78
CA LEU A 52 -5.21 0.32 -1.36
C LEU A 52 -6.21 0.61 -2.49
N ASN A 53 -7.08 1.62 -2.32
CA ASN A 53 -7.98 2.08 -3.39
C ASN A 53 -7.20 2.49 -4.65
N LEU A 54 -6.20 3.37 -4.50
CA LEU A 54 -5.41 3.79 -5.65
C LEU A 54 -4.70 2.61 -6.31
N PHE A 55 -3.93 1.84 -5.55
CA PHE A 55 -3.08 0.82 -6.13
C PHE A 55 -3.86 -0.39 -6.65
N MET A 56 -4.87 -0.85 -5.94
CA MET A 56 -5.58 -2.08 -6.31
C MET A 56 -6.78 -1.79 -7.20
N ASN A 57 -7.62 -0.83 -6.84
CA ASN A 57 -8.87 -0.59 -7.57
C ASN A 57 -8.65 0.29 -8.81
N GLU A 58 -7.84 1.34 -8.71
CA GLU A 58 -7.60 2.25 -9.85
C GLU A 58 -6.47 1.76 -10.76
N LEU A 59 -5.37 1.27 -10.18
CA LEU A 59 -4.18 0.85 -10.94
C LEU A 59 -4.10 -0.64 -11.25
N GLY A 60 -4.92 -1.47 -10.57
CA GLY A 60 -5.04 -2.90 -10.85
C GLY A 60 -3.93 -3.78 -10.28
N TYR A 61 -3.18 -3.31 -9.28
CA TYR A 61 -2.15 -4.13 -8.63
C TYR A 61 -2.76 -5.15 -7.68
N ASP A 62 -2.22 -6.37 -7.70
CA ASP A 62 -2.56 -7.43 -6.76
C ASP A 62 -1.75 -7.34 -5.44
N PRO A 63 -2.15 -8.09 -4.39
CA PRO A 63 -1.42 -8.13 -3.12
C PRO A 63 0.05 -8.54 -3.26
N ASP A 64 0.37 -9.54 -4.09
CA ASP A 64 1.73 -10.04 -4.29
C ASP A 64 2.66 -8.94 -4.83
N HIS A 65 2.18 -8.18 -5.80
CA HIS A 65 2.88 -7.03 -6.36
C HIS A 65 3.16 -5.98 -5.27
N LEU A 66 2.17 -5.67 -4.44
CA LEU A 66 2.33 -4.69 -3.37
C LEU A 66 3.23 -5.18 -2.23
N VAL A 67 3.30 -6.49 -1.97
CA VAL A 67 4.28 -7.08 -1.05
C VAL A 67 5.70 -7.01 -1.65
N ALA A 68 5.85 -7.30 -2.94
CA ALA A 68 7.12 -7.18 -3.65
C ALA A 68 7.65 -5.74 -3.64
N PHE A 69 6.76 -4.76 -3.86
CA PHE A 69 7.05 -3.33 -3.89
C PHE A 69 6.50 -2.58 -2.65
N HIS A 70 6.65 -3.18 -1.47
CA HIS A 70 6.10 -2.70 -0.18
C HIS A 70 6.37 -1.22 0.18
N LEU A 71 7.39 -0.59 -0.39
CA LEU A 71 7.70 0.83 -0.17
C LEU A 71 6.69 1.77 -0.85
N LEU A 72 5.93 1.32 -1.86
CA LEU A 72 4.87 2.11 -2.48
C LEU A 72 3.83 2.56 -1.45
N LEU A 73 3.53 1.69 -0.47
CA LEU A 73 2.63 2.00 0.64
C LEU A 73 3.21 3.01 1.63
N CYS A 74 4.50 3.35 1.60
CA CYS A 74 5.09 4.41 2.45
C CYS A 74 5.07 5.80 1.82
N TYR A 75 4.96 5.91 0.49
CA TYR A 75 5.09 7.21 -0.17
C TYR A 75 3.81 8.05 -0.07
N SER A 76 3.94 9.37 0.07
CA SER A 76 2.78 10.27 0.01
C SER A 76 2.11 10.13 -1.35
N LEU A 77 0.80 9.87 -1.34
CA LEU A 77 0.02 9.77 -2.57
C LEU A 77 0.10 11.09 -3.34
N GLU A 78 -0.23 12.19 -2.68
CA GLU A 78 -0.27 13.53 -3.27
C GLU A 78 1.11 14.06 -3.65
N LYS A 79 2.13 13.91 -2.78
CA LYS A 79 3.43 14.57 -2.99
C LYS A 79 4.42 13.76 -3.83
N ARG A 80 4.19 12.45 -4.02
CA ARG A 80 5.15 11.57 -4.71
C ARG A 80 4.51 10.63 -5.71
N VAL A 81 3.46 9.91 -5.32
CA VAL A 81 2.87 8.88 -6.20
C VAL A 81 2.16 9.54 -7.38
N MET A 82 1.23 10.45 -7.13
CA MET A 82 0.43 11.11 -8.18
C MET A 82 1.27 11.93 -9.15
N PRO A 83 2.23 12.78 -8.72
CA PRO A 83 3.07 13.52 -9.65
C PRO A 83 3.85 12.61 -10.61
N ARG A 84 4.35 11.47 -10.10
CA ARG A 84 5.07 10.49 -10.94
C ARG A 84 4.15 9.70 -11.84
N TYR A 85 2.96 9.34 -11.35
CA TYR A 85 1.96 8.66 -12.15
C TYR A 85 1.49 9.53 -13.32
N LEU A 86 1.25 10.82 -13.10
CA LEU A 86 0.89 11.76 -14.17
C LEU A 86 1.98 11.88 -15.24
N VAL A 87 3.25 11.96 -14.83
CA VAL A 87 4.37 11.94 -15.77
C VAL A 87 4.42 10.62 -16.54
N PHE A 88 4.22 9.49 -15.87
CA PHE A 88 4.16 8.17 -16.52
C PHE A 88 3.04 8.08 -17.56
N GLN A 89 1.84 8.57 -17.24
CA GLN A 89 0.72 8.65 -18.19
C GLN A 89 1.05 9.53 -19.40
N LEU A 90 1.65 10.72 -19.19
CA LEU A 90 2.07 11.60 -20.27
C LEU A 90 3.10 10.94 -21.20
N LEU A 91 4.03 10.16 -20.65
CA LEU A 91 5.02 9.43 -21.44
C LEU A 91 4.38 8.32 -22.28
N ILE A 92 3.36 7.64 -21.75
CA ILE A 92 2.56 6.65 -22.51
C ILE A 92 1.81 7.36 -23.65
N GLU A 93 1.13 8.47 -23.35
CA GLU A 93 0.37 9.25 -24.34
C GLU A 93 1.26 9.72 -25.50
N LYS A 94 2.50 10.11 -25.20
CA LYS A 94 3.51 10.50 -26.20
C LYS A 94 4.15 9.31 -26.93
N GLY A 95 3.80 8.07 -26.57
CA GLY A 95 4.37 6.85 -27.16
C GLY A 95 5.84 6.61 -26.80
N LEU A 96 6.36 7.27 -25.76
CA LEU A 96 7.76 7.16 -25.34
C LEU A 96 8.01 5.90 -24.49
N ILE A 97 6.97 5.38 -23.84
CA ILE A 97 7.01 4.15 -23.05
C ILE A 97 5.72 3.33 -23.26
N LYS A 98 5.78 2.04 -22.92
CA LYS A 98 4.62 1.14 -22.87
C LYS A 98 4.19 0.91 -21.43
N ARG A 99 2.90 0.65 -21.24
CA ARG A 99 2.34 0.19 -19.97
C ARG A 99 2.62 -1.29 -19.76
#